data_AF-A0A3M1U832-F1
#
_entry.id   AF-A0A3M1U832-F1
#
_cell.length_a   1.000
_cell.length_b   1.000
_cell.length_c   1.000
_cell.angle_alpha   90.00
_cell.angle_beta   90.00
_cell.angle_gamma   90.00
#
_symmetry.space_group_name_H-M   'P 1'
#
loop_
_entity.id
_entity.type
_entity.pdbx_description
1 polymer ?
#
loop_
_entity_poly.entity_id
_entity_poly.type
_entity_poly.pdbx_seq_one_letter_code
_entity_poly.pdbx_strand_id
1 'polypeptide(L)'
;TSCKWEHYKPVFFSEAEIDLLNEMGESILPETPDSPGAKAVKIAHFIDKYTADCCTPAQQQLLRQGLLAFQQACQNQQGRAFIDFTAEEKYHWLAAIDQQARQSQEPHYFGLLKNLVLLGYFTSREGATQALRYVPVPGKYQGDYPWKPGDKAWALG
;
A
#
# COMPACT_ATOMS: atom_id res chain seq x y z
N THR A 1 -24.82 -9.52 14.05
CA THR A 1 -24.09 -10.80 14.00
C THR A 1 -22.64 -10.49 13.70
N SER A 2 -21.78 -10.61 14.72
CA SER A 2 -20.36 -10.24 14.66
C SER A 2 -19.61 -11.17 13.72
N CYS A 3 -19.11 -10.67 12.59
CA CYS A 3 -18.17 -11.41 11.76
C CYS A 3 -16.84 -11.50 12.51
N LYS A 4 -16.54 -12.69 13.03
CA LYS A 4 -15.21 -13.03 13.52
C LYS A 4 -14.31 -13.10 12.29
N TRP A 5 -13.33 -12.21 12.20
CA TRP A 5 -12.32 -12.21 11.16
C TRP A 5 -11.54 -13.53 11.25
N GLU A 6 -11.40 -14.23 10.13
CA GLU A 6 -10.47 -15.34 10.03
C GLU A 6 -9.05 -14.81 10.31
N HIS A 7 -8.37 -15.40 11.28
CA HIS A 7 -6.96 -15.12 11.54
C HIS A 7 -6.16 -15.55 10.31
N TYR A 8 -5.72 -14.60 9.50
CA TYR A 8 -4.82 -14.88 8.39
C TYR A 8 -3.51 -15.43 8.95
N LYS A 9 -3.07 -16.59 8.47
CA LYS A 9 -1.79 -17.19 8.85
C LYS A 9 -0.70 -16.65 7.92
N PRO A 10 0.24 -15.84 8.42
CA PRO A 10 1.30 -15.30 7.59
C PRO A 10 2.21 -16.40 7.03
N VAL A 11 2.70 -16.20 5.81
CA VAL A 11 3.56 -17.15 5.09
C VAL A 11 5.02 -16.71 5.14
N PHE A 12 5.29 -15.43 4.89
CA PHE A 12 6.64 -14.87 4.82
C PHE A 12 6.94 -13.90 5.97
N PHE A 13 6.00 -13.01 6.29
CA PHE A 13 6.12 -12.07 7.39
C PHE A 13 5.60 -12.67 8.70
N SER A 14 5.94 -12.06 9.83
CA SER A 14 5.33 -12.34 11.14
C SER A 14 4.01 -11.59 11.31
N GLU A 15 3.19 -11.99 12.29
CA GLU A 15 1.92 -11.30 12.59
C GLU A 15 2.13 -9.81 12.89
N ALA A 16 3.18 -9.47 13.66
CA ALA A 16 3.51 -8.08 13.96
C ALA A 16 3.95 -7.28 12.72
N GLU A 17 4.64 -7.92 11.76
CA GLU A 17 4.98 -7.29 10.48
C GLU A 17 3.74 -7.12 9.60
N ILE A 18 2.77 -8.04 9.63
CA ILE A 18 1.48 -7.87 8.94
C ILE A 18 0.72 -6.66 9.49
N ASP A 19 0.66 -6.50 10.81
CA ASP A 19 0.02 -5.34 11.43
C ASP A 19 0.72 -4.03 11.03
N LEU A 20 2.05 -4.02 11.03
CA LEU A 20 2.83 -2.89 10.53
C LEU A 20 2.52 -2.59 9.06
N LEU A 21 2.52 -3.60 8.19
CA LEU A 21 2.22 -3.46 6.77
C LEU A 21 0.80 -2.95 6.53
N ASN A 22 -0.16 -3.34 7.37
CA ASN A 22 -1.52 -2.80 7.32
C ASN A 22 -1.54 -1.30 7.62
N GLU A 23 -0.85 -0.85 8.68
CA GLU A 23 -0.76 0.57 9.02
C GLU A 23 -0.02 1.39 7.97
N MET A 24 1.08 0.85 7.42
CA MET A 24 1.81 1.48 6.33
C MET A 24 0.96 1.57 5.07
N GLY A 25 0.27 0.48 4.71
CA GLY A 25 -0.64 0.43 3.58
C GLY A 25 -1.74 1.47 3.70
N GLU A 26 -2.42 1.53 4.85
CA GLU A 26 -3.47 2.51 5.13
C GLU A 26 -2.96 3.95 5.05
N SER A 27 -1.73 4.20 5.49
CA SER A 27 -1.12 5.53 5.39
C SER A 27 -0.73 5.89 3.94
N ILE A 28 -0.43 4.90 3.09
CA ILE A 28 -0.08 5.10 1.67
C ILE A 28 -1.35 5.28 0.82
N LEU A 29 -2.39 4.50 1.09
CA LEU A 29 -3.71 4.57 0.44
C LEU A 29 -4.78 4.60 1.53
N PRO A 30 -5.05 5.77 2.13
CA PRO A 30 -6.07 5.91 3.15
C PRO A 30 -7.47 5.77 2.56
N GLU A 31 -8.42 5.33 3.40
CA GLU A 31 -9.82 5.37 3.04
C GLU A 31 -10.27 6.79 2.66
N THR A 32 -11.02 6.88 1.56
CA THR A 32 -11.67 8.11 1.12
C THR A 32 -13.16 7.85 0.95
N PRO A 33 -14.02 8.88 0.89
CA PRO A 33 -15.46 8.69 0.66
C PRO A 33 -15.79 7.85 -0.59
N ASP A 34 -14.90 7.83 -1.58
CA ASP A 34 -15.09 7.17 -2.87
C ASP A 34 -14.30 5.85 -2.99
N SER A 35 -13.45 5.48 -2.01
CA SER A 35 -12.63 4.28 -2.12
C SER A 35 -12.18 3.71 -0.77
N PRO A 36 -12.19 2.38 -0.59
CA PRO A 36 -11.72 1.73 0.63
C PRO A 36 -10.22 1.99 0.84
N GLY A 37 -9.77 2.03 2.10
CA GLY A 37 -8.36 2.10 2.43
C GLY A 37 -7.62 0.80 2.13
N ALA A 38 -6.29 0.83 2.14
CA ALA A 38 -5.47 -0.36 1.86
C ALA A 38 -5.72 -1.49 2.87
N LYS A 39 -6.07 -1.15 4.12
CA LYS A 39 -6.37 -2.13 5.17
C LYS A 39 -7.69 -2.85 4.90
N ALA A 40 -8.70 -2.13 4.37
CA ALA A 40 -9.98 -2.70 4.00
C ALA A 40 -9.85 -3.78 2.89
N VAL A 41 -8.94 -3.59 1.93
CA VAL A 41 -8.69 -4.55 0.85
C VAL A 41 -7.70 -5.68 1.21
N LYS A 42 -7.32 -5.79 2.50
CA LYS A 42 -6.36 -6.80 3.00
C LYS A 42 -5.00 -6.78 2.29
N ILE A 43 -4.47 -5.58 2.03
CA ILE A 43 -3.24 -5.42 1.24
C ILE A 43 -2.04 -6.16 1.84
N ALA A 44 -1.93 -6.23 3.18
CA ALA A 44 -0.82 -6.92 3.83
C ALA A 44 -0.81 -8.43 3.53
N HIS A 45 -1.99 -9.06 3.39
CA HIS A 45 -2.07 -10.48 3.03
C HIS A 45 -1.61 -10.71 1.59
N PHE A 46 -1.97 -9.79 0.67
CA PHE A 46 -1.46 -9.83 -0.70
C PHE A 46 0.06 -9.68 -0.72
N ILE A 47 0.60 -8.70 -0.01
CA ILE A 47 2.05 -8.45 0.05
C ILE A 47 2.79 -9.66 0.60
N ASP A 48 2.29 -10.28 1.66
CA ASP A 48 2.87 -11.48 2.26
C ASP A 48 2.93 -12.65 1.28
N LYS A 49 1.82 -12.98 0.66
CA LYS A 49 1.75 -14.07 -0.32
C LYS A 49 2.58 -13.76 -1.58
N TYR A 50 2.48 -12.54 -2.11
CA TYR A 50 3.25 -12.13 -3.28
C TYR A 50 4.76 -12.16 -3.00
N THR A 51 5.18 -11.75 -1.80
CA THR A 51 6.58 -11.80 -1.40
C THR A 51 7.08 -13.24 -1.30
N ALA A 52 6.26 -14.16 -0.79
CA ALA A 52 6.60 -15.58 -0.72
C ALA A 52 6.72 -16.23 -2.11
N ASP A 53 5.75 -15.95 -3.00
CA ASP A 53 5.58 -16.69 -4.25
C ASP A 53 6.26 -16.05 -5.47
N CYS A 54 6.44 -14.71 -5.46
CA CYS A 54 6.82 -13.95 -6.66
C CYS A 54 8.06 -13.05 -6.50
N CYS A 55 8.51 -12.76 -5.29
CA CYS A 55 9.72 -11.96 -5.08
C CYS A 55 11.00 -12.82 -5.13
N THR A 56 12.08 -12.25 -5.66
CA THR A 56 13.39 -12.91 -5.63
C THR A 56 13.94 -12.95 -4.20
N PRO A 57 14.87 -13.86 -3.87
CA PRO A 57 15.50 -13.91 -2.54
C PRO A 57 16.13 -12.57 -2.13
N ALA A 58 16.71 -11.84 -3.08
CA ALA A 58 17.28 -10.51 -2.83
C ALA A 58 16.19 -9.48 -2.45
N GLN A 59 15.03 -9.51 -3.12
CA GLN A 59 13.90 -8.64 -2.80
C GLN A 59 13.26 -9.00 -1.44
N GLN A 60 13.10 -10.29 -1.16
CA GLN A 60 12.62 -10.78 0.14
C GLN A 60 13.51 -10.29 1.29
N GLN A 61 14.83 -10.41 1.12
CA GLN A 61 15.80 -9.92 2.09
C GLN A 61 15.76 -8.40 2.23
N LEU A 62 15.69 -7.66 1.12
CA LEU A 62 15.57 -6.20 1.12
C LEU A 62 14.34 -5.73 1.90
N LEU A 63 13.19 -6.38 1.72
CA LEU A 63 11.96 -6.07 2.45
C LEU A 63 12.11 -6.34 3.95
N ARG A 64 12.60 -7.52 4.34
CA ARG A 64 12.75 -7.89 5.76
C ARG A 64 13.74 -6.97 6.47
N GLN A 65 14.89 -6.70 5.85
CA GLN A 65 15.88 -5.78 6.42
C GLN A 65 15.35 -4.35 6.48
N GLY A 66 14.62 -3.93 5.45
CA GLY A 66 13.99 -2.61 5.40
C GLY A 66 12.94 -2.40 6.50
N LEU A 67 12.06 -3.37 6.73
CA LEU A 67 11.06 -3.31 7.79
C LEU A 67 11.70 -3.30 9.19
N LEU A 68 12.74 -4.11 9.40
CA LEU A 68 13.48 -4.10 10.65
C LEU A 68 14.14 -2.73 10.90
N ALA A 69 14.84 -2.20 9.88
CA ALA A 69 15.48 -0.89 9.97
C ALA A 69 14.46 0.23 10.19
N PHE A 70 13.28 0.12 9.57
CA PHE A 70 12.16 1.05 9.77
C PHE A 70 11.67 1.07 11.22
N GLN A 71 11.40 -0.11 11.80
CA GLN A 71 10.95 -0.22 13.18
C GLN A 71 12.01 0.33 14.16
N GLN A 72 13.28 0.00 13.92
CA GLN A 72 14.39 0.55 14.70
C GLN A 72 14.50 2.07 14.56
N ALA A 73 14.32 2.63 13.36
CA ALA A 73 14.32 4.07 13.15
C ALA A 73 13.19 4.77 13.91
N CYS A 74 11.99 4.18 13.94
CA CYS A 74 10.86 4.71 14.72
C CYS A 74 11.20 4.73 16.22
N GLN A 75 11.72 3.62 16.76
CA GLN A 75 12.12 3.53 18.16
C GLN A 75 13.25 4.52 18.50
N ASN A 76 14.27 4.62 17.64
CA ASN A 76 15.43 5.47 17.91
C ASN A 76 15.15 6.98 17.81
N GLN A 77 14.27 7.39 16.90
CA GLN A 77 14.01 8.82 16.65
C GLN A 77 12.78 9.35 17.39
N GLN A 78 11.76 8.51 17.62
CA GLN A 78 10.49 8.92 18.21
C GLN A 78 10.21 8.22 19.56
N GLY A 79 10.99 7.22 19.95
CA GLY A 79 10.84 6.51 21.22
C GLY A 79 9.57 5.65 21.33
N ARG A 80 8.84 5.47 20.23
CA ARG A 80 7.56 4.74 20.17
C ARG A 80 7.43 4.01 18.83
N ALA A 81 6.53 3.03 18.77
CA ALA A 81 6.30 2.25 17.56
C ALA A 81 5.49 3.06 16.53
N PHE A 82 5.65 2.75 15.25
CA PHE A 82 4.91 3.42 14.16
C PHE A 82 3.39 3.32 14.31
N ILE A 83 2.90 2.22 14.89
CA ILE A 83 1.46 2.02 15.13
C ILE A 83 0.88 3.10 16.07
N ASP A 84 1.69 3.62 16.99
CA ASP A 84 1.35 4.64 17.99
C ASP A 84 1.46 6.08 17.46
N PHE A 85 1.82 6.26 16.19
CA PHE A 85 1.85 7.58 15.56
C PHE A 85 0.44 8.02 15.18
N THR A 86 0.19 9.33 15.22
CA THR A 86 -1.02 9.93 14.64
C THR A 86 -1.01 9.80 13.11
N ALA A 87 -2.17 9.95 12.45
CA ALA A 87 -2.26 9.84 11.00
C ALA A 87 -1.35 10.85 10.27
N GLU A 88 -1.24 12.08 10.78
CA GLU A 88 -0.35 13.12 10.26
C GLU A 88 1.12 12.75 10.43
N GLU A 89 1.51 12.25 11.60
CA GLU A 89 2.88 11.77 11.86
C GLU A 89 3.24 10.59 10.96
N LYS A 90 2.32 9.62 10.77
CA LYS A 90 2.50 8.49 9.85
C LYS A 90 2.74 8.98 8.44
N TYR A 91 1.92 9.91 7.95
CA TYR A 91 2.08 10.51 6.62
C TYR A 91 3.44 11.18 6.45
N HIS A 92 3.82 12.09 7.36
CA HIS A 92 5.09 12.80 7.27
C HIS A 92 6.30 11.87 7.33
N TRP A 93 6.23 10.86 8.19
CA TRP A 93 7.28 9.85 8.32
C TRP A 93 7.46 9.05 7.03
N LEU A 94 6.38 8.52 6.47
CA LEU A 94 6.42 7.77 5.21
C LEU A 94 6.82 8.66 4.03
N ALA A 95 6.39 9.93 4.00
CA ALA A 95 6.78 10.88 2.97
C ALA A 95 8.30 11.15 2.98
N ALA A 96 8.90 11.30 4.16
CA ALA A 96 10.34 11.47 4.29
C ALA A 96 11.10 10.24 3.77
N ILE A 97 10.61 9.03 4.08
CA ILE A 97 11.21 7.78 3.60
C ILE A 97 11.00 7.61 2.10
N ASP A 98 9.85 8.00 1.54
CA ASP A 98 9.61 8.01 0.10
C ASP A 98 10.60 8.93 -0.61
N GLN A 99 10.87 10.11 -0.04
CA GLN A 99 11.86 11.04 -0.58
C GLN A 99 13.27 10.43 -0.57
N GLN A 100 13.66 9.79 0.53
CA GLN A 100 14.94 9.07 0.62
C GLN A 100 15.03 7.95 -0.42
N ALA A 101 13.94 7.18 -0.59
CA ALA A 101 13.86 6.10 -1.57
C ALA A 101 14.02 6.61 -3.01
N ARG A 102 13.44 7.77 -3.34
CA ARG A 102 13.57 8.39 -4.68
C ARG A 102 14.96 8.94 -4.97
N GLN A 103 15.69 9.36 -3.94
CA GLN A 103 17.04 9.90 -4.06
C GLN A 103 18.13 8.82 -4.02
N SER A 104 17.78 7.61 -3.58
CA SER A 104 18.68 6.46 -3.57
C SER A 104 19.04 6.03 -4.99
N GLN A 105 20.34 5.80 -5.23
CA GLN A 105 20.82 5.15 -6.46
C GLN A 105 20.63 3.63 -6.42
N GLU A 106 20.49 3.06 -5.22
CA GLU A 106 20.29 1.64 -4.98
C GLU A 106 18.81 1.31 -4.73
N PRO A 107 18.37 0.05 -5.01
CA PRO A 107 17.00 -0.38 -4.74
C PRO A 107 16.61 -0.19 -3.26
N HIS A 108 15.60 0.64 -3.02
CA HIS A 108 15.12 0.94 -1.68
C HIS A 108 13.88 0.11 -1.32
N TYR A 109 13.86 -0.47 -0.12
CA TYR A 109 12.76 -1.34 0.34
C TYR A 109 11.39 -0.64 0.26
N PHE A 110 11.33 0.65 0.61
CA PHE A 110 10.08 1.41 0.59
C PHE A 110 9.52 1.60 -0.82
N GLY A 111 10.39 1.75 -1.83
CA GLY A 111 9.96 1.81 -3.23
C GLY A 111 9.32 0.49 -3.68
N LEU A 112 9.95 -0.63 -3.35
CA LEU A 112 9.40 -1.95 -3.61
C LEU A 112 8.06 -2.17 -2.88
N LEU A 113 8.01 -1.87 -1.58
CA LEU A 113 6.80 -2.00 -0.76
C LEU A 113 5.65 -1.16 -1.31
N LYS A 114 5.90 0.11 -1.61
CA LYS A 114 4.89 1.02 -2.16
C LYS A 114 4.36 0.52 -3.51
N ASN A 115 5.23 -0.01 -4.37
CA ASN A 115 4.81 -0.62 -5.62
C ASN A 115 3.94 -1.86 -5.39
N LEU A 116 4.23 -2.69 -4.39
CA LEU A 116 3.39 -3.84 -4.04
C LEU A 116 2.03 -3.42 -3.46
N VAL A 117 1.99 -2.35 -2.66
CA VAL A 117 0.74 -1.76 -2.15
C VAL A 117 -0.12 -1.29 -3.32
N LEU A 118 0.45 -0.50 -4.25
CA LEU A 118 -0.28 -0.01 -5.42
C LEU A 118 -0.72 -1.16 -6.33
N LEU A 119 0.17 -2.12 -6.60
CA LEU A 119 -0.13 -3.29 -7.42
C LEU A 119 -1.29 -4.09 -6.82
N GLY A 120 -1.20 -4.47 -5.54
CA GLY A 120 -2.25 -5.25 -4.88
C GLY A 120 -3.57 -4.48 -4.81
N TYR A 121 -3.52 -3.18 -4.55
CA TYR A 121 -4.73 -2.36 -4.49
C TYR A 121 -5.41 -2.24 -5.86
N PHE A 122 -4.68 -1.88 -6.92
CA PHE A 122 -5.27 -1.70 -8.26
C PHE A 122 -5.57 -3.00 -9.00
N THR A 123 -5.01 -4.14 -8.57
CA THR A 123 -5.38 -5.47 -9.08
C THR A 123 -6.51 -6.12 -8.27
N SER A 124 -6.77 -5.62 -7.05
CA SER A 124 -7.92 -6.06 -6.27
C SER A 124 -9.22 -5.59 -6.91
N ARG A 125 -10.27 -6.42 -6.81
CA ARG A 125 -11.62 -6.06 -7.31
C ARG A 125 -12.11 -4.75 -6.71
N GLU A 126 -11.89 -4.54 -5.42
CA GLU A 126 -12.37 -3.38 -4.67
C GLU A 126 -11.65 -2.10 -5.11
N GLY A 127 -10.32 -2.11 -5.20
CA GLY A 127 -9.55 -0.97 -5.70
C GLY A 127 -9.76 -0.68 -7.19
N ALA A 128 -9.86 -1.72 -8.04
CA ALA A 128 -10.06 -1.56 -9.48
C ALA A 128 -11.46 -1.01 -9.87
N THR A 129 -12.49 -1.33 -9.08
CA THR A 129 -13.88 -0.92 -9.39
C THR A 129 -14.28 0.40 -8.74
N GLN A 130 -13.68 0.77 -7.61
CA GLN A 130 -14.09 1.96 -6.82
C GLN A 130 -13.09 3.12 -6.93
N ALA A 131 -11.77 2.86 -7.00
CA ALA A 131 -10.79 3.94 -7.05
C ALA A 131 -10.62 4.54 -8.45
N LEU A 132 -10.87 3.75 -9.51
CA LEU A 132 -10.85 4.15 -10.91
C LEU A 132 -12.29 4.26 -11.44
N ARG A 133 -12.56 5.20 -12.36
CA ARG A 133 -13.84 5.23 -13.10
C ARG A 133 -13.96 3.96 -13.93
N TYR A 134 -14.55 2.92 -13.36
CA TYR A 134 -14.78 1.65 -14.03
C TYR A 134 -15.86 1.83 -15.11
N VAL A 135 -15.44 1.83 -16.38
CA VAL A 135 -16.33 1.75 -17.54
C VAL A 135 -16.19 0.34 -18.13
N PRO A 136 -17.06 -0.63 -17.74
CA PRO A 136 -16.92 -2.05 -18.11
C PRO A 136 -17.00 -2.35 -19.61
N VAL A 137 -17.43 -1.39 -20.42
CA VAL A 137 -17.55 -1.52 -21.88
C VAL A 137 -17.18 -0.17 -22.49
N PRO A 138 -16.17 -0.05 -23.38
CA PRO A 138 -15.98 1.17 -24.16
C PRO A 138 -17.12 1.28 -25.18
N GLY A 139 -18.30 1.67 -24.70
CA GLY A 139 -19.39 2.14 -25.55
C GLY A 139 -18.93 3.43 -26.25
N LYS A 140 -19.21 3.50 -27.56
CA LYS A 140 -18.90 4.56 -28.53
C LYS A 140 -18.04 5.73 -28.01
N TYR A 141 -16.89 5.93 -28.64
CA TYR A 141 -16.07 7.14 -28.52
C TYR A 141 -16.93 8.41 -28.61
N GLN A 142 -17.02 9.15 -27.50
CA GLN A 142 -17.59 10.49 -27.44
C GLN A 142 -16.44 11.46 -27.19
N GLY A 143 -15.96 12.11 -28.25
CA GLY A 143 -14.80 13.01 -28.21
C GLY A 143 -15.03 14.33 -27.45
N ASP A 144 -16.29 14.71 -27.21
CA ASP A 144 -16.68 15.98 -26.58
C ASP A 144 -17.45 15.75 -25.27
N TYR A 145 -16.84 15.04 -24.31
CA TYR A 145 -17.38 15.02 -22.95
C TYR A 145 -16.90 16.27 -22.20
N PRO A 146 -17.80 17.10 -21.64
CA PRO A 146 -17.40 18.34 -21.00
C PRO A 146 -16.54 18.05 -19.77
N TRP A 147 -15.25 18.38 -19.88
CA TRP A 147 -14.28 18.24 -18.80
C TRP A 147 -14.58 19.27 -17.70
N LYS A 148 -14.66 18.82 -16.45
CA LYS A 148 -14.71 19.71 -15.28
C LYS A 148 -13.39 19.63 -14.52
N PRO A 149 -12.88 20.76 -13.99
CA PRO A 149 -11.72 20.75 -13.11
C PRO A 149 -12.00 19.86 -11.89
N GLY A 150 -11.26 18.75 -11.76
CA GLY A 150 -11.43 17.74 -10.69
C GLY A 150 -11.71 16.31 -11.17
N ASP A 151 -11.94 16.09 -12.46
CA ASP A 151 -12.12 14.74 -13.01
C ASP A 151 -10.79 13.94 -13.07
N LYS A 152 -10.84 12.68 -12.63
CA LYS A 152 -9.70 11.74 -12.64
C LYS A 152 -9.27 11.37 -14.07
N ALA A 153 -7.99 11.03 -14.24
CA ALA A 153 -7.42 10.59 -15.52
C ALA A 153 -7.96 9.22 -15.98
N TRP A 154 -7.99 9.01 -17.30
CA TRP A 154 -8.49 7.79 -17.94
C TRP A 154 -7.42 6.68 -17.88
N ALA A 155 -7.83 5.44 -17.55
CA ALA A 155 -7.00 4.26 -17.75
C ALA A 155 -7.12 3.82 -19.22
N LEU A 156 -6.13 4.19 -20.04
CA LEU A 156 -5.93 3.55 -21.34
C LEU A 156 -5.05 2.33 -21.11
N GLY A 157 -5.59 1.14 -21.40
CA GLY A 157 -4.81 -0.10 -21.49
C GLY A 157 -4.02 -0.17 -22.79
#